data_AF-A0A9E0U953-F1
#
_entry.id   AF-A0A9E0U953-F1
#
_cell.length_a   1.000
_cell.length_b   1.000
_cell.length_c   1.000
_cell.angle_alpha   90.00
_cell.angle_beta   90.00
_cell.angle_gamma   90.00
#
_symmetry.space_group_name_H-M   'P 1'
#
loop_
_entity.id
_entity.type
_entity.pdbx_description
1 polymer ?
#
loop_
_entity_poly.entity_id
_entity_poly.type
_entity_poly.pdbx_seq_one_letter_code
_entity_poly.pdbx_strand_id
1 'polypeptide(L)' 'MAKYPRSRRLRKKLHLDEFQEQGFDVEAELKEPLVGTAEEELLIAFIEGVIEPRGLIYGGGVVCGYVCK' A
#
# COMPACT_ATOMS: atom_id res chain seq x y z
N MET A 1 -8.11 29.74 21.06
CA MET A 1 -7.02 29.20 21.91
C MET A 1 -5.94 28.66 21.01
N ALA A 2 -4.69 29.09 21.16
CA ALA A 2 -3.58 28.56 20.37
C ALA A 2 -3.40 27.07 20.72
N LYS A 3 -3.48 26.20 19.70
CA LYS A 3 -3.28 24.76 19.89
C LYS A 3 -1.80 24.52 20.12
N TYR A 4 -1.41 24.14 21.33
CA TYR A 4 -0.03 23.79 21.63
C TYR A 4 0.47 22.73 20.63
N PRO A 5 1.70 22.88 20.09
CA PRO A 5 2.26 21.89 19.18
C PRO A 5 2.35 20.54 19.89
N ARG A 6 1.95 19.48 19.19
CA ARG A 6 1.92 18.11 19.75
C ARG A 6 3.35 17.67 20.08
N SER A 7 3.54 17.00 21.22
CA SER A 7 4.83 16.42 21.59
C SER A 7 5.25 15.31 20.62
N ARG A 8 6.56 15.04 20.50
CA ARG A 8 7.09 13.98 19.62
C ARG A 8 6.46 12.61 19.89
N ARG A 9 6.28 12.23 21.16
CA ARG A 9 5.60 10.97 21.54
C ARG A 9 4.15 10.95 21.07
N LEU A 10 3.42 12.06 21.16
CA LEU A 10 2.03 12.15 20.72
C LEU A 10 1.92 12.10 19.19
N ARG A 11 2.83 12.75 18.47
CA ARG A 11 2.90 12.66 17.00
C ARG A 11 3.16 11.23 16.53
N LYS A 12 4.09 10.52 17.16
CA LYS A 12 4.33 9.10 16.90
C LYS A 12 3.07 8.25 17.13
N LYS A 13 2.39 8.46 18.27
CA LYS A 13 1.16 7.71 18.60
C LYS A 13 0.03 7.92 17.57
N LEU A 14 -0.03 9.10 16.97
CA LEU A 14 -1.05 9.46 15.99
C LEU A 14 -0.58 9.28 14.54
N HIS A 15 0.64 8.77 14.31
CA HIS A 15 1.25 8.66 12.98
C HIS A 15 1.20 9.98 12.21
N LEU A 16 1.69 11.06 12.82
CA LEU A 16 1.71 12.41 12.25
C LEU A 16 3.14 12.82 11.88
N ASP A 17 3.24 13.79 10.96
CA ASP A 17 4.47 14.43 10.53
C ASP A 17 5.55 13.39 10.16
N GLU A 18 6.64 13.30 10.92
CA GLU A 18 7.76 12.38 10.65
C GLU A 18 7.43 10.88 10.81
N PHE A 19 6.22 10.56 11.28
CA PHE A 19 5.74 9.19 11.50
C PHE A 19 4.61 8.77 10.56
N GLN A 20 4.33 9.57 9.52
CA GLN A 20 3.36 9.19 8.49
C GLN A 20 3.99 8.19 7.52
N GLU A 21 3.34 7.04 7.36
CA GLU A 21 3.55 6.17 6.20
C GLU A 21 2.61 6.63 5.09
N GLN A 22 3.19 6.95 3.94
CA GLN A 22 2.43 7.34 2.76
C GLN A 22 2.19 6.10 1.92
N GLY A 23 0.94 5.93 1.52
CA GLY A 23 0.52 4.86 0.62
C GLY A 23 -0.76 5.24 -0.10
N PHE A 24 -1.18 4.37 -0.99
CA PHE A 24 -2.37 4.58 -1.81
C PHE A 24 -3.10 3.27 -2.06
N ASP A 25 -4.42 3.37 -2.22
CA ASP A 25 -5.27 2.26 -2.58
C ASP A 25 -5.12 1.93 -4.07
N VAL A 26 -5.15 0.64 -4.37
CA VAL A 26 -5.14 0.10 -5.73
C VAL A 26 -6.45 -0.65 -5.93
N GLU A 27 -7.19 -0.24 -6.96
CA GLU A 27 -8.38 -0.95 -7.44
C GLU A 27 -8.17 -1.28 -8.91
N ALA A 28 -8.45 -2.53 -9.27
CA ALA A 28 -8.31 -3.03 -10.63
C ALA A 28 -9.55 -3.82 -11.04
N GLU A 29 -10.02 -3.57 -12.25
CA GLU A 29 -11.13 -4.29 -12.86
C GLU A 29 -10.59 -5.23 -13.95
N LEU A 30 -10.88 -6.52 -13.80
CA LEU A 30 -10.50 -7.54 -14.77
C LEU A 30 -11.48 -7.52 -15.94
N LYS A 31 -10.96 -7.35 -17.16
CA LYS A 31 -11.78 -7.34 -18.38
C LYS A 31 -12.42 -8.70 -18.68
N GLU A 32 -11.75 -9.77 -18.26
CA GLU A 32 -12.18 -11.15 -18.42
C GLU A 32 -11.83 -11.92 -17.13
N PRO A 33 -12.61 -12.96 -16.77
CA PRO A 33 -12.33 -13.75 -15.59
C PRO A 33 -10.99 -14.47 -15.74
N LEU A 34 -10.16 -14.38 -14.72
CA LEU A 34 -8.93 -15.17 -14.61
C LEU A 34 -9.31 -16.60 -14.17
N VAL A 35 -8.63 -17.60 -14.73
CA VAL A 35 -8.94 -19.02 -14.50
C VAL A 35 -7.68 -19.74 -14.05
N GLY A 36 -7.82 -20.69 -13.13
CA GLY A 36 -6.69 -21.48 -12.62
C GLY A 36 -5.69 -20.62 -11.85
N THR A 37 -4.41 -20.65 -12.24
CA THR A 37 -3.31 -19.95 -11.56
C THR A 37 -3.06 -18.53 -12.08
N ALA A 38 -3.84 -18.06 -13.04
CA ALA A 38 -3.58 -16.78 -13.71
C ALA A 38 -3.65 -15.56 -12.77
N GLU A 39 -4.47 -15.61 -11.71
CA GLU A 39 -4.50 -14.56 -10.67
C GLU A 39 -3.20 -14.49 -9.88
N GLU A 40 -2.67 -15.65 -9.49
CA GLU A 40 -1.44 -15.76 -8.71
C GLU A 40 -0.23 -15.34 -9.56
N GLU A 41 -0.15 -15.80 -10.80
CA GLU A 41 0.91 -15.42 -11.74
C GLU A 41 0.93 -13.90 -12.01
N LEU A 42 -0.25 -13.27 -12.14
CA LEU A 42 -0.35 -11.82 -12.30
C LEU A 42 0.15 -11.09 -11.05
N LEU A 43 -0.26 -11.55 -9.87
CA LEU A 43 0.16 -10.93 -8.60
C LEU A 43 1.67 -11.06 -8.38
N ILE A 44 2.25 -12.22 -8.69
CA ILE A 44 3.72 -12.45 -8.64
C ILE A 44 4.42 -11.49 -9.62
N ALA A 45 3.99 -11.43 -10.88
CA ALA A 45 4.59 -10.55 -11.87
C ALA A 45 4.50 -9.06 -11.48
N PHE A 46 3.39 -8.65 -10.84
CA PHE A 46 3.24 -7.31 -10.31
C PHE A 46 4.21 -7.02 -9.16
N ILE A 47 4.35 -7.96 -8.21
CA ILE A 47 5.24 -7.79 -7.06
C ILE A 47 6.71 -7.73 -7.52
N GLU A 48 7.16 -8.70 -8.29
CA GLU A 48 8.55 -8.79 -8.76
C GLU A 48 8.89 -7.66 -9.75
N GLY A 49 7.96 -7.27 -10.61
CA GLY A 49 8.18 -6.26 -11.64
C GLY A 49 8.04 -4.81 -11.15
N VAL A 50 7.16 -4.58 -10.16
CA VAL A 50 6.78 -3.21 -9.76
C VAL A 50 7.14 -2.89 -8.31
N ILE A 51 6.78 -3.77 -7.38
CA ILE A 51 6.79 -3.50 -5.94
C ILE A 51 8.21 -3.66 -5.37
N GLU A 52 8.81 -4.85 -5.51
CA GLU A 52 10.13 -5.16 -4.95
C GLU A 52 11.26 -4.24 -5.46
N PRO A 53 11.38 -3.94 -6.77
CA PRO A 53 12.46 -3.09 -7.28
C PRO A 53 12.38 -1.65 -6.77
N ARG A 54 11.20 -1.21 -6.35
CA ARG A 54 10.98 0.13 -5.79
C ARG A 54 11.08 0.15 -4.26
N GLY A 55 11.29 -1.00 -3.62
CA GLY A 55 11.29 -1.16 -2.17
C GLY A 55 9.95 -0.75 -1.56
N LEU A 56 8.86 -1.04 -2.28
CA LEU A 56 7.50 -0.83 -1.80
C LEU A 56 6.98 -2.12 -1.16
N ILE A 57 5.88 -2.00 -0.44
CA ILE A 57 5.12 -3.09 0.16
C ILE A 57 3.74 -3.07 -0.45
N TYR A 58 3.25 -4.23 -0.88
CA TYR A 58 1.89 -4.41 -1.36
C TYR A 58 1.15 -5.40 -0.47
N GLY A 59 -0.06 -5.05 -0.06
CA GLY A 59 -0.97 -5.94 0.64
C GLY A 59 -2.34 -5.93 -0.04
N GLY A 60 -2.81 -7.09 -0.46
CA GLY A 60 -4.09 -7.21 -1.14
C GLY A 60 -4.15 -8.39 -2.09
N GLY A 61 -5.18 -8.40 -2.93
CA GLY A 61 -5.36 -9.34 -4.02
C GLY A 61 -5.23 -8.66 -5.39
N VAL A 62 -5.69 -9.34 -6.43
CA VAL A 62 -5.63 -8.82 -7.81
C VAL A 62 -6.61 -7.66 -8.05
N VAL A 63 -7.77 -7.70 -7.39
CA VAL A 63 -8.86 -6.73 -7.60
C VAL A 63 -8.71 -5.48 -6.73
N CYS A 64 -8.24 -5.66 -5.49
CA CYS A 64 -8.03 -4.54 -4.57
C CYS A 64 -6.83 -4.78 -3.67
N GLY A 65 -6.15 -3.70 -3.31
CA GLY A 65 -5.02 -3.74 -2.39
C GLY A 65 -4.52 -2.35 -2.01
N TYR A 66 -3.44 -2.34 -1.26
CA TYR A 66 -2.80 -1.14 -0.74
C TYR A 66 -1.31 -1.21 -0.98
N VAL A 67 -0.73 -0.11 -1.44
CA VAL A 67 0.72 0.05 -1.61
C VAL A 67 1.22 1.05 -0.57
N CYS A 68 2.23 0.65 0.20
CA CYS A 68 2.97 1.54 1.09
C CYS A 68 4.49 1.33 0.97
N LYS A 69 5.25 2.05 1.78
CA LYS A 69 6.70 1.95 1.87
C LYS A 69 7.13 1.78 3.31
#